data_AF-A0A2S8NWG5-F1
#
_entry.id   AF-A0A2S8NWG5-F1
#
_cell.length_a   1.000
_cell.length_b   1.000
_cell.length_c   1.000
_cell.angle_alpha   90.00
_cell.angle_beta   90.00
_cell.angle_gamma   90.00
#
_symmetry.space_group_name_H-M   'P 1'
#
loop_
_entity.id
_entity.type
_entity.pdbx_description
1 polymer ?
#
loop_
_entity_poly.entity_id
_entity_poly.type
_entity_poly.pdbx_seq_one_letter_code
_entity_poly.pdbx_strand_id
1 'polypeptide(L)'
;MPRCIYCREEMETMEYLETESGFTSAEVCINENCVIHNIVNLYFKEWKLTKEEIEARLNKMDVSWNWMGKFFVLVDPINHYKVRAKLVTLNLENGAMLLDSTIDYVNIPVL
;
A
#
# COMPACT_ATOMS: atom_id res chain seq x y z
N MET A 1 -12.38 -6.51 16.09
CA MET A 1 -12.06 -6.36 14.66
C MET A 1 -11.43 -4.99 14.46
N PRO A 2 -10.32 -4.91 13.71
CA PRO A 2 -9.74 -3.63 13.30
C PRO A 2 -10.78 -2.80 12.53
N ARG A 3 -10.79 -1.49 12.75
CA ARG A 3 -11.69 -0.54 12.08
C ARG A 3 -10.88 0.34 11.16
N CYS A 4 -11.44 0.65 10.00
CA CYS A 4 -10.80 1.55 9.04
C CYS A 4 -10.55 2.90 9.70
N ILE A 5 -9.31 3.38 9.65
CA ILE A 5 -8.93 4.66 10.25
C ILE A 5 -9.61 5.87 9.60
N TYR A 6 -10.22 5.70 8.42
CA TYR A 6 -10.87 6.76 7.65
C TYR A 6 -12.38 6.88 7.91
N CYS A 7 -13.14 5.79 7.79
CA CYS A 7 -14.62 5.79 8.00
C CYS A 7 -15.06 5.03 9.25
N ARG A 8 -14.15 4.41 10.01
CA ARG A 8 -14.43 3.61 11.21
C ARG A 8 -15.30 2.37 10.98
N GLU A 9 -15.52 2.00 9.73
CA GLU A 9 -16.18 0.76 9.31
C GLU A 9 -15.27 -0.46 9.52
N GLU A 10 -15.85 -1.66 9.44
CA GLU A 10 -15.13 -2.91 9.56
C GLU A 10 -14.09 -3.07 8.43
N MET A 11 -12.95 -3.70 8.77
CA MET A 11 -11.91 -4.07 7.82
C MET A 11 -11.95 -5.57 7.57
N GLU A 12 -11.74 -5.97 6.33
CA GLU A 12 -11.54 -7.38 6.01
C GLU A 12 -10.10 -7.74 6.34
N THR A 13 -9.94 -8.82 7.09
CA THR A 13 -8.61 -9.34 7.35
C THR A 13 -8.23 -10.31 6.24
N MET A 14 -7.32 -9.90 5.37
CA MET A 14 -6.76 -10.73 4.31
C MET A 14 -5.40 -11.28 4.77
N GLU A 15 -5.42 -12.29 5.64
CA GLU A 15 -4.24 -12.97 6.22
C GLU A 15 -3.29 -12.11 7.08
N TYR A 16 -2.83 -12.71 8.18
CA TYR A 16 -1.87 -12.13 9.12
C TYR A 16 -0.49 -12.76 8.91
N LEU A 17 0.57 -11.95 8.84
CA LEU A 17 1.94 -12.44 8.97
C LEU A 17 2.63 -11.70 10.13
N GLU A 18 2.99 -12.43 11.18
CA GLU A 18 3.93 -11.92 12.17
C GLU A 18 5.31 -11.77 11.52
N THR A 19 5.90 -10.57 11.59
CA THR A 19 7.27 -10.34 11.12
C THR A 19 8.14 -9.78 12.26
N GLU A 20 9.44 -10.05 12.19
CA GLU A 20 10.42 -9.67 13.23
C GLU A 20 10.51 -8.16 13.51
N SER A 21 10.01 -7.30 12.61
CA SER A 21 9.98 -5.84 12.74
C SER A 21 8.61 -5.26 13.12
N GLY A 22 7.64 -6.12 13.47
CA GLY A 22 6.28 -5.76 13.84
C GLY A 22 5.21 -6.24 12.85
N PHE A 23 3.94 -6.00 13.21
CA PHE A 23 2.75 -6.48 12.50
C PHE A 23 2.72 -6.01 11.04
N THR A 24 2.60 -6.93 10.08
CA THR A 24 2.20 -6.59 8.71
C THR A 24 0.71 -6.90 8.60
N SER A 25 -0.12 -5.87 8.42
CA SER A 25 -1.55 -6.05 8.24
C SER A 25 -1.90 -5.76 6.77
N ALA A 26 -2.50 -6.73 6.11
CA ALA A 26 -3.15 -6.57 4.82
C ALA A 26 -4.60 -6.09 5.01
N GLU A 27 -4.85 -5.28 6.03
CA GLU A 27 -6.18 -4.81 6.36
C GLU A 27 -6.65 -3.79 5.31
N VAL A 28 -7.72 -4.16 4.62
CA VAL A 28 -8.40 -3.31 3.62
C VAL A 28 -9.77 -2.97 4.19
N CYS A 29 -10.18 -1.70 4.06
CA CYS A 29 -11.55 -1.33 4.43
C CYS A 29 -12.54 -1.96 3.45
N ILE A 30 -13.64 -2.51 3.97
CA ILE A 30 -14.69 -3.12 3.14
C ILE A 30 -15.59 -2.06 2.50
N ASN A 31 -15.67 -0.86 3.09
CA ASN A 31 -16.55 0.19 2.59
C ASN A 31 -15.91 0.94 1.40
N GLU A 32 -16.31 0.60 0.18
CA GLU A 32 -15.90 1.30 -1.04
C GLU A 32 -16.33 2.78 -1.10
N ASN A 33 -17.31 3.19 -0.27
CA ASN A 33 -17.74 4.59 -0.14
C ASN A 33 -16.97 5.34 0.96
N CYS A 34 -15.99 4.69 1.61
CA CYS A 34 -15.14 5.31 2.60
C CYS A 34 -14.26 6.35 1.92
N VAL A 35 -14.44 7.62 2.24
CA VAL A 35 -13.72 8.67 1.52
C VAL A 35 -12.37 8.93 2.16
N ILE A 36 -11.32 8.50 1.47
CA ILE A 36 -9.93 8.78 1.85
C ILE A 36 -9.54 10.15 1.32
N HIS A 37 -9.82 11.20 2.09
CA HIS A 37 -9.29 12.51 1.77
C HIS A 37 -7.81 12.57 2.20
N ASN A 38 -6.91 12.92 1.28
CA ASN A 38 -5.49 13.28 1.51
C ASN A 38 -4.42 12.19 1.33
N ILE A 39 -4.77 10.93 1.01
CA ILE A 39 -3.74 9.94 0.61
C ILE A 39 -3.61 9.95 -0.89
N VAL A 40 -2.37 9.99 -1.35
CA VAL A 40 -2.02 10.02 -2.78
C VAL A 40 -1.03 8.93 -3.15
N ASN A 41 -0.39 8.28 -2.16
CA ASN A 41 0.52 7.17 -2.39
C ASN A 41 0.39 6.08 -1.31
N LEU A 42 0.70 4.84 -1.69
CA LEU A 42 0.99 3.70 -0.82
C LEU A 42 2.49 3.39 -0.92
N TYR A 43 3.16 3.02 0.17
CA TYR A 43 4.58 2.66 0.11
C TYR A 43 4.96 1.52 1.04
N PHE A 44 5.95 0.73 0.62
CA PHE A 44 6.58 -0.28 1.47
C PHE A 44 7.59 0.40 2.40
N LYS A 45 7.39 0.29 3.72
CA LYS A 45 8.29 0.93 4.70
C LYS A 45 9.73 0.40 4.58
N GLU A 46 9.81 -0.92 4.44
CA GLU A 46 11.00 -1.77 4.33
C GLU A 46 10.67 -2.87 3.30
N TRP A 47 11.67 -3.54 2.75
CA TRP A 47 11.47 -4.66 1.83
C TRP A 47 12.56 -5.70 1.99
N LYS A 48 12.17 -6.98 1.85
CA LYS A 48 13.07 -8.13 1.91
C LYS A 48 13.37 -8.69 0.52
N LEU A 49 12.44 -8.51 -0.43
CA LEU A 49 12.66 -8.82 -1.83
C LEU A 49 13.62 -7.80 -2.46
N THR A 50 14.29 -8.20 -3.54
CA THR A 50 15.14 -7.30 -4.29
C THR A 50 14.32 -6.19 -4.96
N LYS A 51 14.99 -5.08 -5.28
CA LYS A 51 14.36 -3.96 -6.00
C LYS A 51 13.76 -4.43 -7.32
N GLU A 52 14.51 -5.24 -8.07
CA GLU A 52 14.13 -5.75 -9.38
C GLU A 52 12.90 -6.66 -9.32
N GLU A 53 12.78 -7.48 -8.27
CA GLU A 53 11.61 -8.34 -8.06
C GLU A 53 10.34 -7.53 -7.77
N ILE A 54 10.44 -6.48 -6.95
CA ILE A 54 9.31 -5.61 -6.65
C ILE A 54 8.90 -4.84 -7.91
N GLU A 55 9.84 -4.27 -8.66
CA GLU A 55 9.57 -3.59 -9.93
C GLU A 55 8.85 -4.51 -10.93
N ALA A 56 9.36 -5.73 -11.13
CA ALA A 56 8.76 -6.68 -12.05
C ALA A 56 7.32 -7.05 -11.66
N ARG A 57 7.02 -7.14 -10.36
CA ARG A 57 5.67 -7.44 -9.87
C ARG A 57 4.74 -6.25 -9.96
N LEU A 58 5.18 -5.06 -9.58
CA LEU A 58 4.39 -3.84 -9.73
C LEU A 58 4.03 -3.58 -11.20
N ASN A 59 4.99 -3.78 -12.12
CA ASN A 59 4.75 -3.67 -13.55
C ASN A 59 3.71 -4.69 -14.07
N LYS A 60 3.67 -5.91 -13.50
CA LYS A 60 2.66 -6.93 -13.87
C LYS A 60 1.27 -6.62 -13.30
N MET A 61 1.17 -5.89 -12.19
CA MET A 61 -0.10 -5.58 -11.51
C MET A 61 -0.88 -4.42 -12.16
N ASP A 62 -0.28 -3.76 -13.16
CA ASP A 62 -0.81 -2.57 -13.82
C ASP A 62 -1.21 -1.51 -12.78
N VAL A 63 -0.23 -1.15 -11.94
CA VAL A 63 -0.33 -0.08 -10.96
C VAL A 63 0.74 0.96 -11.28
N SER A 64 0.41 2.24 -11.18
CA SER A 64 1.40 3.30 -11.35
C SER A 64 2.27 3.40 -10.11
N TRP A 65 3.59 3.51 -10.28
CA TRP A 65 4.52 3.63 -9.16
C TRP A 65 5.73 4.51 -9.53
N ASN A 66 6.41 5.02 -8.51
CA ASN A 66 7.64 5.79 -8.63
C ASN A 66 8.70 5.29 -7.62
N TRP A 67 9.98 5.41 -7.96
CA TRP A 67 11.11 5.07 -7.10
C TRP A 67 11.80 6.33 -6.60
N MET A 68 11.68 6.61 -5.30
CA MET A 68 12.34 7.75 -4.63
C MET A 68 13.07 7.28 -3.38
N GLY A 69 13.97 6.30 -3.56
CA GLY A 69 14.60 5.59 -2.45
C GLY A 69 13.67 4.60 -1.74
N LYS A 70 12.37 4.58 -2.10
CA LYS A 70 11.35 3.58 -1.77
C LYS A 70 10.39 3.45 -2.94
N PHE A 71 9.62 2.37 -2.96
CA PHE A 71 8.51 2.19 -3.90
C PHE A 71 7.27 2.93 -3.41
N PHE A 72 6.85 3.94 -4.15
CA PHE A 72 5.60 4.65 -3.95
C PHE A 72 4.63 4.25 -5.06
N VAL A 73 3.54 3.56 -4.70
CA VAL A 73 2.45 3.21 -5.61
C VAL A 73 1.41 4.32 -5.53
N LEU A 74 1.11 4.92 -6.67
CA LEU A 74 0.19 6.04 -6.79
C LEU A 74 -1.24 5.56 -6.57
N VAL A 75 -2.00 6.34 -5.80
CA VAL A 75 -3.41 6.10 -5.53
C VAL A 75 -4.18 7.40 -5.51
N ASP A 76 -5.46 7.31 -5.81
CA ASP A 76 -6.45 8.35 -5.61
C ASP A 76 -7.39 7.92 -4.48
N PRO A 77 -8.09 8.87 -3.82
CA PRO A 77 -9.13 8.56 -2.84
C PRO A 77 -10.12 7.46 -3.27
N ILE A 78 -10.44 7.42 -4.57
CA ILE A 78 -11.42 6.50 -5.16
C ILE A 78 -10.82 5.10 -5.39
N ASN A 79 -9.54 5.00 -5.74
CA ASN A 79 -8.91 3.74 -6.15
C ASN A 79 -8.03 3.11 -5.06
N HIS A 80 -7.78 3.84 -3.96
CA HIS A 80 -6.87 3.46 -2.88
C HIS A 80 -7.09 2.02 -2.40
N TYR A 81 -8.33 1.67 -2.05
CA TYR A 81 -8.66 0.33 -1.56
C TYR A 81 -8.37 -0.76 -2.59
N LYS A 82 -8.73 -0.52 -3.84
CA LYS A 82 -8.51 -1.46 -4.94
C LYS A 82 -7.02 -1.69 -5.19
N VAL A 83 -6.23 -0.63 -5.17
CA VAL A 83 -4.77 -0.72 -5.32
C VAL A 83 -4.15 -1.41 -4.11
N ARG A 84 -4.58 -1.09 -2.89
CA ARG A 84 -4.11 -1.75 -1.68
C ARG A 84 -4.38 -3.25 -1.72
N ALA A 85 -5.59 -3.65 -2.12
CA ALA A 85 -5.96 -5.05 -2.29
C ALA A 85 -5.08 -5.78 -3.32
N LYS A 86 -4.75 -5.14 -4.45
CA LYS A 86 -3.80 -5.70 -5.43
C LYS A 86 -2.41 -5.92 -4.84
N LEU A 87 -1.98 -5.06 -3.92
CA LEU A 87 -0.65 -5.11 -3.30
C LEU A 87 -0.56 -6.10 -2.13
N VAL A 88 -1.69 -6.63 -1.62
CA VAL A 88 -1.70 -7.52 -0.44
C VAL A 88 -0.74 -8.70 -0.60
N THR A 89 -0.86 -9.47 -1.69
CA THR A 89 0.00 -10.63 -1.91
C THR A 89 1.48 -10.26 -1.98
N LEU A 90 1.81 -9.18 -2.70
CA LEU A 90 3.18 -8.66 -2.76
C LEU A 90 3.68 -8.22 -1.38
N ASN A 91 2.83 -7.55 -0.59
CA ASN A 91 3.17 -7.09 0.75
C ASN A 91 3.47 -8.26 1.70
N LEU A 92 2.63 -9.30 1.66
CA LEU A 92 2.79 -10.52 2.45
C LEU A 92 4.09 -11.25 2.08
N GLU A 93 4.33 -11.49 0.78
CA GLU A 93 5.55 -12.16 0.30
C GLU A 93 6.82 -11.34 0.57
N ASN A 94 6.74 -10.02 0.48
CA ASN A 94 7.85 -9.13 0.82
C ASN A 94 8.13 -9.09 2.33
N GLY A 95 7.19 -9.55 3.17
CA GLY A 95 7.29 -9.48 4.62
C GLY A 95 7.40 -8.04 5.13
N ALA A 96 6.72 -7.11 4.45
CA ALA A 96 6.81 -5.68 4.69
C ALA A 96 5.48 -5.10 5.18
N MET A 97 5.54 -3.85 5.68
CA MET A 97 4.35 -3.05 5.96
C MET A 97 4.05 -2.10 4.80
N LEU A 98 2.82 -2.16 4.30
CA LEU A 98 2.29 -1.22 3.32
C LEU A 98 1.61 -0.04 4.03
N LEU A 99 2.16 1.15 3.87
CA LEU A 99 1.74 2.35 4.58
C LEU A 99 1.14 3.39 3.64
N ASP A 100 0.28 4.22 4.22
CA ASP A 100 -0.35 5.35 3.56
C ASP A 100 0.56 6.57 3.56
N SER A 101 0.61 7.30 2.44
CA SER A 101 1.35 8.55 2.31
C SER A 101 0.49 9.67 1.75
N THR A 102 0.53 10.81 2.43
CA THR A 102 -0.11 12.06 2.00
C THR A 102 0.78 12.91 1.10
N ILE A 103 2.03 12.48 0.86
CA ILE A 103 2.99 13.19 0.03
C ILE A 103 2.86 12.67 -1.39
N ASP A 104 2.63 13.58 -2.34
CA ASP A 104 2.62 13.26 -3.76
C ASP A 104 4.05 13.27 -4.33
N TYR A 105 4.63 12.08 -4.46
CA TYR A 105 5.98 11.88 -5.01
C TYR A 105 6.05 11.90 -6.55
N VAL A 106 4.94 12.19 -7.23
CA VAL A 106 4.85 12.32 -8.70
C VAL A 106 5.11 13.76 -9.13
N ASN A 107 4.72 14.72 -8.29
CA ASN A 107 4.83 16.16 -8.54
C ASN A 107 6.06 16.81 -7.90
N ILE A 108 6.99 16.03 -7.34
CA ILE A 108 8.24 16.57 -6.81
C ILE A 108 9.17 16.81 -8.01
N PRO A 109 9.60 18.06 -8.27
CA PRO A 109 10.60 18.33 -9.29
C PRO A 109 11.84 17.51 -8.96
N VAL A 110 12.30 16.72 -9.93
CA VAL A 110 13.60 16.04 -9.81
C VAL A 110 14.66 17.14 -9.68
N LEU A 111 15.26 17.26 -8.49
CA LEU A 111 16.38 18.16 -8.22
C LEU A 111 17.69 17.55 -8.71
#